data_AF-A0AAJ2TE46-F1
#
_entry.id   AF-A0AAJ2TE46-F1
#
_cell.length_a   1.000
_cell.length_b   1.000
_cell.length_c   1.000
_cell.angle_alpha   90.00
_cell.angle_beta   90.00
_cell.angle_gamma   90.00
#
_symmetry.space_group_name_H-M   'P 1'
#
loop_
_entity.id
_entity.type
_entity.pdbx_description
1 polymer ?
#
loop_
_entity_poly.entity_id
_entity_poly.type
_entity_poly.pdbx_seq_one_letter_code
_entity_poly.pdbx_strand_id
1 'polypeptide(L)'
;MNSTTLKVIALILMLLDHVGQFIPGAPLWLHWVGRISAPVFMFCMAWGFYYTHDRKKYLLRMYFFGLGMGLIDVICNNIVADPYAMISNNIFVTLFLVAVIVWLIEIRKTDKPKGNKYLALFAVYQILTTILCILAGQVLPLTGMMSFVGAITGNLIFNEGSFIFVFLGVLIYFNRTDKKRLILAYGLYCLGFLALEWAMNPQPTALLYTNYQWMMIGSLPLMLSYNGEKGRGLKYLFYVFYPLHIVVLFFIGNLFF
;
A
#
# COMPACT_ATOMS: atom_id res chain seq x y z
N MET A 1 -11.04 -18.44 7.96
CA MET A 1 -9.90 -17.78 8.63
C MET A 1 -10.35 -16.44 9.17
N ASN A 2 -9.94 -16.09 10.40
CA ASN A 2 -10.26 -14.78 10.98
C ASN A 2 -9.27 -13.69 10.50
N SER A 3 -9.58 -12.42 10.78
CA SER A 3 -8.80 -11.27 10.29
C SER A 3 -7.37 -11.29 10.83
N THR A 4 -7.16 -11.72 12.08
CA THR A 4 -5.81 -11.84 12.65
C THR A 4 -4.96 -12.84 11.89
N THR A 5 -5.49 -14.02 11.58
CA THR A 5 -4.76 -15.03 10.81
C THR A 5 -4.38 -14.51 9.43
N LEU A 6 -5.30 -13.84 8.73
CA LEU A 6 -5.00 -13.23 7.43
C LEU A 6 -3.89 -12.19 7.52
N LYS A 7 -3.93 -11.32 8.52
CA LYS A 7 -2.88 -10.31 8.73
C LYS A 7 -1.53 -10.93 9.09
N VAL A 8 -1.49 -12.01 9.85
CA VAL A 8 -0.24 -12.72 10.17
C VAL A 8 0.36 -13.33 8.90
N ILE A 9 -0.45 -13.96 8.05
CA ILE A 9 0.03 -14.49 6.77
C ILE A 9 0.55 -13.36 5.89
N ALA A 10 -0.20 -12.26 5.76
CA ALA A 10 0.24 -11.09 5.01
C ALA A 10 1.54 -10.50 5.58
N LEU A 11 1.69 -10.45 6.91
CA LEU A 11 2.91 -10.00 7.59
C LEU A 11 4.13 -10.85 7.24
N ILE A 12 3.97 -12.18 7.21
CA ILE A 12 5.04 -13.11 6.82
C ILE A 12 5.40 -12.90 5.34
N LEU A 13 4.41 -12.83 4.46
CA LEU A 13 4.64 -12.62 3.02
C LEU A 13 5.32 -11.26 2.74
N MET A 14 4.96 -10.22 3.48
CA MET A 14 5.62 -8.92 3.42
C MET A 14 7.07 -8.98 3.88
N LEU A 15 7.36 -9.72 4.95
CA LEU A 15 8.72 -9.92 5.42
C LEU A 15 9.55 -10.62 4.34
N LEU A 16 9.00 -11.65 3.69
CA LEU A 16 9.68 -12.33 2.58
C LEU A 16 9.95 -11.38 1.42
N ASP A 17 8.98 -10.55 1.02
CA ASP A 17 9.15 -9.53 -0.02
C ASP A 17 10.30 -8.58 0.29
N HIS A 18 10.36 -8.07 1.52
CA HIS A 18 11.41 -7.13 1.92
C HIS A 18 12.77 -7.82 2.13
N VAL A 19 12.82 -9.10 2.50
CA VAL A 19 14.07 -9.87 2.44
C VAL A 19 14.55 -9.95 0.99
N GLY A 20 13.66 -10.22 0.04
CA GLY A 20 13.97 -10.14 -1.39
C GLY A 20 14.48 -8.77 -1.83
N GLN A 21 13.90 -7.69 -1.28
CA GLN A 21 14.24 -6.32 -1.64
C GLN A 21 15.61 -5.89 -1.11
N PHE A 22 15.89 -6.16 0.17
CA PHE A 22 17.01 -5.54 0.87
C PHE A 22 18.25 -6.44 0.97
N ILE A 23 18.13 -7.76 0.85
CA ILE A 23 19.27 -8.68 1.02
C ILE A 23 19.89 -9.02 -0.35
N PRO A 24 21.17 -8.66 -0.60
CA PRO A 24 21.83 -9.00 -1.85
C PRO A 24 21.86 -10.52 -2.11
N GLY A 25 21.55 -10.91 -3.35
CA GLY A 25 21.52 -12.32 -3.77
C GLY A 25 20.26 -13.09 -3.32
N ALA A 26 19.29 -12.43 -2.69
CA ALA A 26 18.02 -13.06 -2.35
C ALA A 26 17.26 -13.52 -3.62
N PRO A 27 16.60 -14.69 -3.58
CA PRO A 27 15.96 -15.24 -4.76
C PRO A 27 14.67 -14.49 -5.12
N LEU A 28 14.46 -14.26 -6.42
CA LEU A 28 13.35 -13.43 -6.93
C LEU A 28 11.96 -13.92 -6.51
N TRP A 29 11.77 -15.24 -6.33
CA TRP A 29 10.46 -15.80 -5.97
C TRP A 29 9.91 -15.27 -4.64
N LEU A 30 10.77 -14.73 -3.76
CA LEU A 30 10.34 -14.04 -2.55
C LEU A 30 9.42 -12.86 -2.86
N HIS A 31 9.69 -12.14 -3.95
CA HIS A 31 8.83 -11.06 -4.41
C HIS A 31 7.50 -11.55 -4.98
N TRP A 32 7.50 -12.68 -5.67
CA TRP A 32 6.28 -13.27 -6.25
C TRP A 32 5.24 -13.54 -5.16
N VAL A 33 5.66 -14.21 -4.09
CA VAL A 33 4.80 -14.46 -2.93
C VAL A 33 4.53 -13.18 -2.14
N GLY A 34 5.48 -12.24 -2.14
CA GLY A 34 5.37 -10.92 -1.55
C GLY A 34 4.19 -10.09 -2.06
N ARG A 35 3.90 -10.15 -3.36
CA ARG A 35 2.79 -9.40 -4.00
C ARG A 35 1.41 -9.71 -3.42
N ILE A 36 1.25 -10.85 -2.76
CA ILE A 36 0.01 -11.28 -2.11
C ILE A 36 -0.28 -10.43 -0.85
N SER A 37 0.75 -9.89 -0.19
CA SER A 37 0.64 -9.21 1.11
C SER A 37 -0.28 -7.98 1.07
N ALA A 38 0.03 -7.02 0.19
CA ALA A 38 -0.67 -5.72 0.18
C ALA A 38 -2.19 -5.84 -0.05
N PRO A 39 -2.70 -6.63 -1.02
CA PRO A 39 -4.15 -6.84 -1.16
C PRO A 39 -4.81 -7.48 0.06
N VAL A 40 -4.16 -8.43 0.75
CA VAL A 40 -4.70 -9.03 1.97
C VAL A 40 -4.78 -8.00 3.09
N PHE A 41 -3.75 -7.14 3.24
CA PHE A 41 -3.80 -6.02 4.17
C PHE A 41 -4.90 -5.03 3.82
N MET A 42 -5.08 -4.67 2.54
CA MET A 42 -6.18 -3.80 2.08
C MET A 42 -7.55 -4.41 2.38
N PHE A 43 -7.74 -5.71 2.16
CA PHE A 43 -8.98 -6.41 2.50
C PHE A 43 -9.27 -6.37 3.99
N CYS A 44 -8.26 -6.67 4.82
CA CYS A 44 -8.41 -6.58 6.28
C CYS A 44 -8.65 -5.14 6.75
N MET A 45 -8.03 -4.16 6.09
CA MET A 45 -8.23 -2.73 6.33
C MET A 45 -9.67 -2.33 6.00
N ALA A 46 -10.22 -2.81 4.88
CA ALA A 46 -11.59 -2.53 4.47
C ALA A 46 -12.63 -2.96 5.51
N TRP A 47 -12.48 -4.18 6.05
CA TRP A 47 -13.33 -4.64 7.16
C TRP A 47 -13.07 -3.86 8.45
N GLY A 48 -11.81 -3.56 8.76
CA GLY A 48 -11.44 -2.75 9.92
C GLY A 48 -12.03 -1.35 9.90
N PHE A 49 -12.03 -0.68 8.75
CA PHE A 49 -12.60 0.65 8.56
C PHE A 49 -14.13 0.63 8.64
N TYR A 50 -14.78 -0.39 8.07
CA TYR A 50 -16.23 -0.54 8.13
C TYR A 50 -16.76 -0.65 9.56
N TYR A 51 -16.11 -1.47 10.40
CA TYR A 51 -16.53 -1.66 11.80
C TYR A 51 -16.02 -0.59 12.77
N THR A 52 -15.21 0.36 12.29
CA THR A 52 -14.66 1.40 13.15
C THR A 52 -15.75 2.42 13.52
N HIS A 53 -15.95 2.63 14.82
CA HIS A 53 -16.84 3.67 15.33
C HIS A 53 -16.25 5.08 15.13
N ASP A 54 -14.97 5.27 15.47
CA ASP A 54 -14.27 6.55 15.32
C ASP A 54 -13.31 6.54 14.12
N ARG A 55 -13.84 6.95 12.96
CA ARG A 55 -13.09 7.00 11.70
C ARG A 55 -11.96 8.02 11.71
N LYS A 56 -12.11 9.12 12.46
CA LYS A 56 -11.06 10.16 12.58
C LYS A 56 -9.84 9.60 13.29
N LYS A 57 -10.00 8.94 14.44
CA LYS A 57 -8.89 8.29 15.15
C LYS A 57 -8.25 7.16 14.34
N TYR A 58 -9.03 6.49 13.50
CA TYR A 58 -8.49 5.48 12.59
C TYR A 58 -7.56 6.11 11.54
N LEU A 59 -8.02 7.16 10.86
CA LEU A 59 -7.24 7.88 9.87
C LEU A 59 -6.00 8.54 10.47
N LEU A 60 -6.13 9.25 11.60
CA LEU A 60 -4.99 9.88 12.27
C LEU A 60 -3.89 8.88 12.60
N ARG A 61 -4.26 7.67 13.04
CA ARG A 61 -3.27 6.61 13.29
C ARG A 61 -2.50 6.26 12.02
N MET A 62 -3.19 6.02 10.89
CA MET A 62 -2.51 5.69 9.63
C MET A 62 -1.65 6.86 9.14
N TYR A 63 -2.15 8.08 9.29
CA TYR A 63 -1.42 9.30 8.95
C TYR A 63 -0.10 9.41 9.73
N PHE A 64 -0.11 9.29 11.07
CA PHE A 64 1.11 9.38 11.87
C PHE A 64 2.12 8.27 11.58
N PHE A 65 1.66 7.03 11.35
CA PHE A 65 2.58 5.95 10.93
C PHE A 65 3.12 6.19 9.52
N GLY A 66 2.32 6.74 8.60
CA GLY A 66 2.75 7.14 7.27
C GLY A 66 3.79 8.25 7.29
N LEU A 67 3.62 9.26 8.14
CA LEU A 67 4.63 10.31 8.37
C LEU A 67 5.92 9.73 8.94
N GLY A 68 5.82 8.85 9.94
CA GLY A 68 6.98 8.17 10.52
C GLY A 68 7.76 7.37 9.49
N MET A 69 7.07 6.63 8.62
CA MET A 69 7.70 5.92 7.51
C MET A 69 8.34 6.85 6.49
N GLY A 70 7.70 7.97 6.15
CA GLY A 70 8.27 8.95 5.23
C GLY A 70 9.53 9.63 5.80
N LEU A 71 9.58 9.86 7.12
CA LEU A 71 10.81 10.31 7.79
C LEU A 71 11.91 9.23 7.74
N ILE A 72 11.55 7.96 8.01
CA ILE A 72 12.50 6.85 7.94
C ILE A 72 13.09 6.72 6.53
N ASP A 73 12.27 6.80 5.49
CA ASP A 73 12.67 6.80 4.07
C ASP A 73 13.74 7.88 3.82
N VAL A 74 13.43 9.14 4.09
CA VAL A 74 14.36 10.26 3.87
C VAL A 74 15.63 10.11 4.71
N ILE A 75 15.53 9.76 5.99
CA ILE A 75 16.71 9.67 6.86
C ILE A 75 17.62 8.53 6.42
N CYS A 76 17.10 7.32 6.21
CA CYS A 76 17.92 6.15 5.91
C CYS A 76 18.58 6.25 4.54
N ASN A 77 17.82 6.68 3.52
CA ASN A 77 18.32 6.79 2.15
C ASN A 77 19.37 7.89 1.94
N ASN A 78 19.52 8.82 2.90
CA ASN A 78 20.52 9.89 2.82
C ASN A 78 21.65 9.74 3.86
N ILE A 79 21.58 8.76 4.77
CA ILE A 79 22.68 8.42 5.70
C ILE A 79 23.65 7.41 5.07
N VAL A 80 23.13 6.42 4.32
CA VAL A 80 23.95 5.44 3.61
C VAL A 80 24.25 6.00 2.22
N ALA A 81 25.53 6.14 1.89
CA ALA A 81 25.96 6.50 0.54
C ALA A 81 25.74 5.29 -0.40
N ASP A 82 25.04 5.51 -1.52
CA ASP A 82 24.74 4.51 -2.55
C ASP A 82 24.18 3.18 -2.00
N PRO A 83 23.01 3.18 -1.34
CA PRO A 83 22.45 1.97 -0.78
C PRO A 83 22.10 0.95 -1.87
N TYR A 84 22.40 -0.33 -1.62
CA TYR A 84 22.03 -1.47 -2.46
C TYR A 84 20.54 -1.44 -2.83
N ALA A 85 19.69 -1.20 -1.83
CA ALA A 85 18.26 -1.03 -2.01
C ALA A 85 17.77 0.17 -1.21
N MET A 86 17.14 1.11 -1.89
CA MET A 86 16.51 2.28 -1.26
C MET A 86 15.21 1.88 -0.58
N ILE A 87 14.92 2.51 0.56
CA ILE A 87 13.59 2.45 1.16
C ILE A 87 12.64 3.31 0.32
N SER A 88 11.51 2.76 -0.09
CA SER A 88 10.43 3.54 -0.72
C SER A 88 9.04 3.07 -0.29
N ASN A 89 9.01 2.21 0.71
CA ASN A 89 7.84 1.49 1.17
C ASN A 89 7.13 2.35 2.22
N ASN A 90 5.88 2.74 1.95
CA ASN A 90 5.01 3.47 2.85
C ASN A 90 3.52 3.14 2.64
N ILE A 91 3.16 1.88 2.88
CA ILE A 91 1.80 1.37 2.69
C ILE A 91 0.76 2.08 3.56
N PHE A 92 1.18 2.69 4.67
CA PHE A 92 0.28 3.42 5.57
C PHE A 92 -0.36 4.63 4.89
N VAL A 93 0.38 5.36 4.07
CA VAL A 93 -0.16 6.50 3.30
C VAL A 93 -1.18 6.01 2.28
N THR A 94 -0.88 4.92 1.57
CA THR A 94 -1.80 4.30 0.60
C THR A 94 -3.10 3.90 1.27
N LEU A 95 -3.03 3.19 2.40
CA LEU A 95 -4.23 2.77 3.14
C LEU A 95 -5.00 3.96 3.75
N PHE A 96 -4.31 5.01 4.20
CA PHE A 96 -4.93 6.26 4.61
C PHE A 96 -5.74 6.87 3.47
N LEU A 97 -5.17 6.95 2.26
CA LEU A 97 -5.84 7.49 1.08
C LEU A 97 -7.03 6.66 0.64
N VAL A 98 -6.92 5.32 0.70
CA VAL A 98 -8.07 4.43 0.47
C VAL A 98 -9.21 4.79 1.41
N ALA A 99 -8.92 4.91 2.71
CA ALA A 99 -9.93 5.21 3.72
C ALA A 99 -10.54 6.62 3.54
N VAL A 100 -9.73 7.62 3.14
CA VAL A 100 -10.23 8.97 2.80
C VAL A 100 -11.18 8.92 1.60
N ILE A 101 -10.79 8.29 0.50
CA ILE A 101 -11.63 8.21 -0.71
C ILE A 101 -12.92 7.44 -0.44
N VAL A 102 -12.82 6.30 0.27
CA VAL A 102 -14.00 5.54 0.68
C VAL A 102 -14.96 6.43 1.48
N TRP A 103 -14.44 7.19 2.44
CA TRP A 103 -15.28 8.07 3.26
C TRP A 103 -15.93 9.18 2.44
N LEU A 104 -15.21 9.80 1.51
CA LEU A 104 -15.76 10.81 0.58
C LEU A 104 -16.88 10.23 -0.30
N ILE A 105 -16.68 9.01 -0.82
CA ILE A 105 -17.70 8.31 -1.63
C ILE A 105 -18.94 7.99 -0.78
N GLU A 106 -18.77 7.57 0.47
CA GLU A 106 -19.89 7.32 1.38
C GLU A 106 -20.66 8.60 1.71
N ILE A 107 -19.98 9.72 1.96
CA ILE A 107 -20.64 11.02 2.14
C ILE A 107 -21.46 11.38 0.90
N ARG A 108 -20.91 11.16 -0.31
CA ARG A 108 -21.65 11.39 -1.57
C ARG A 108 -22.88 10.50 -1.72
N LYS A 109 -22.83 9.26 -1.22
CA LYS A 109 -23.99 8.34 -1.24
C LYS A 109 -25.11 8.82 -0.32
N THR A 110 -24.77 9.46 0.82
CA THR A 110 -25.76 10.01 1.76
C THR A 110 -26.23 11.42 1.41
N ASP A 111 -25.32 12.25 0.89
CA ASP A 111 -25.53 13.66 0.58
C ASP A 111 -24.74 14.01 -0.70
N LYS A 112 -25.42 13.91 -1.84
CA LYS A 112 -24.83 14.08 -3.17
C LYS A 112 -24.16 15.45 -3.38
N PRO A 113 -24.80 16.60 -3.09
CA PRO A 113 -24.15 17.90 -3.30
C PRO A 113 -22.94 18.09 -2.39
N LYS A 114 -23.03 17.71 -1.12
CA LYS A 114 -21.90 17.81 -0.18
C LYS A 114 -20.74 16.91 -0.57
N GLY A 115 -21.02 15.66 -0.93
CA GLY A 115 -20.00 14.72 -1.38
C GLY A 115 -19.32 15.15 -2.69
N ASN A 116 -20.08 15.66 -3.67
CA ASN A 116 -19.50 16.21 -4.89
C ASN A 116 -18.58 17.41 -4.60
N LYS A 117 -19.00 18.31 -3.70
CA LYS A 117 -18.16 19.44 -3.26
C LYS A 117 -16.84 18.96 -2.64
N TYR A 118 -16.88 17.98 -1.73
CA TYR A 118 -15.66 17.48 -1.10
C TYR A 118 -14.75 16.71 -2.05
N LEU A 119 -15.31 15.95 -3.00
CA LEU A 119 -14.51 15.30 -4.05
C LEU A 119 -13.83 16.32 -4.97
N ALA A 120 -14.53 17.40 -5.34
CA ALA A 120 -13.94 18.47 -6.15
C ALA A 120 -12.82 19.20 -5.39
N LEU A 121 -13.04 19.53 -4.11
CA LEU A 121 -12.01 20.13 -3.25
C LEU A 121 -10.80 19.19 -3.09
N PHE A 122 -11.05 17.89 -2.91
CA PHE A 122 -9.98 16.91 -2.83
C PHE A 122 -9.20 16.82 -4.15
N ALA A 123 -9.86 16.83 -5.30
CA ALA A 123 -9.18 16.82 -6.60
C ALA A 123 -8.28 18.06 -6.81
N VAL A 124 -8.78 19.26 -6.48
CA VAL A 124 -7.98 20.49 -6.53
C VAL A 124 -6.80 20.41 -5.56
N TYR A 125 -7.03 19.92 -4.34
CA TYR A 125 -5.98 19.70 -3.36
C TYR A 125 -4.90 18.72 -3.85
N GLN A 126 -5.27 17.66 -4.56
CA GLN A 126 -4.32 16.71 -5.14
C GLN A 126 -3.44 17.35 -6.23
N ILE A 127 -3.99 18.24 -7.06
CA ILE A 127 -3.19 18.97 -8.06
C ILE A 127 -2.17 19.88 -7.36
N LEU A 128 -2.62 20.69 -6.40
CA LEU A 128 -1.76 21.63 -5.66
C LEU A 128 -0.64 20.90 -4.90
N THR A 129 -0.98 19.80 -4.23
CA THR A 129 0.01 19.03 -3.45
C THR A 129 0.98 18.27 -4.34
N THR A 130 0.58 17.85 -5.53
CA THR A 130 1.50 17.24 -6.51
C THR A 130 2.58 18.23 -6.93
N ILE A 131 2.18 19.48 -7.23
CA ILE A 131 3.14 20.56 -7.54
C ILE A 131 4.06 20.80 -6.34
N LEU A 132 3.52 20.86 -5.12
CA LEU A 132 4.32 21.02 -3.91
C LEU A 132 5.33 19.89 -3.71
N CYS A 133 4.96 18.63 -3.96
CA CYS A 133 5.87 17.49 -3.84
C CYS A 133 7.05 17.61 -4.83
N ILE A 134 6.76 17.96 -6.09
CA ILE A 134 7.78 18.16 -7.14
C ILE A 134 8.72 19.31 -6.75
N LEU A 135 8.16 20.46 -6.35
CA LEU A 135 8.96 21.61 -5.92
C LEU A 135 9.83 21.27 -4.71
N ALA A 136 9.31 20.53 -3.73
CA ALA A 136 10.09 20.13 -2.57
C ALA A 136 11.30 19.27 -2.94
N GLY A 137 11.13 18.32 -3.87
CA GLY A 137 12.25 17.52 -4.38
C GLY A 137 13.27 18.32 -5.19
N GLN A 138 12.88 19.45 -5.79
CA GLN A 138 13.80 20.35 -6.50
C GLN A 138 14.57 21.28 -5.55
N VAL A 139 13.91 21.79 -4.50
CA VAL A 139 14.50 22.72 -3.53
C VAL A 139 15.40 22.00 -2.53
N LEU A 140 14.99 20.81 -2.09
CA LEU A 140 15.74 19.94 -1.18
C LEU A 140 15.90 18.58 -1.87
N PRO A 141 16.97 18.39 -2.67
CA PRO A 141 17.19 17.19 -3.48
C PRO A 141 17.69 16.00 -2.64
N LEU A 142 16.97 15.70 -1.56
CA LEU A 142 17.18 14.51 -0.73
C LEU A 142 16.40 13.33 -1.34
N THR A 143 17.00 12.15 -1.34
CA THR A 143 16.31 10.91 -1.74
C THR A 143 15.08 10.71 -0.85
N GLY A 144 13.92 10.42 -1.45
CA GLY A 144 12.65 10.25 -0.72
C GLY A 144 11.88 11.55 -0.41
N MET A 145 12.41 12.73 -0.71
CA MET A 145 11.76 14.02 -0.33
C MET A 145 10.35 14.19 -0.93
N MET A 146 10.17 13.83 -2.21
CA MET A 146 8.85 13.90 -2.86
C MET A 146 7.83 12.98 -2.18
N SER A 147 8.24 11.76 -1.82
CA SER A 147 7.41 10.79 -1.09
C SER A 147 7.09 11.26 0.33
N PHE A 148 8.05 11.92 1.00
CA PHE A 148 7.84 12.45 2.33
C PHE A 148 6.84 13.62 2.35
N VAL A 149 6.98 14.58 1.44
CA VAL A 149 5.97 15.64 1.27
C VAL A 149 4.63 15.04 0.84
N GLY A 150 4.64 14.01 -0.01
CA GLY A 150 3.45 13.24 -0.36
C GLY A 150 2.79 12.59 0.85
N ALA A 151 3.56 12.09 1.81
CA ALA A 151 3.04 11.56 3.08
C ALA A 151 2.44 12.66 3.97
N ILE A 152 3.08 13.85 4.03
CA ILE A 152 2.56 15.02 4.76
C ILE A 152 1.21 15.46 4.22
N THR A 153 1.09 15.55 2.89
CA THR A 153 -0.12 16.05 2.27
C THR A 153 -1.14 14.96 1.96
N GLY A 154 -0.79 13.68 2.05
CA GLY A 154 -1.66 12.61 1.55
C GLY A 154 -1.86 12.73 0.04
N ASN A 155 -0.78 12.71 -0.72
CA ASN A 155 -0.80 12.82 -2.17
C ASN A 155 -1.02 11.45 -2.85
N LEU A 156 -1.91 11.39 -3.85
CA LEU A 156 -2.26 10.17 -4.58
C LEU A 156 -1.16 9.69 -5.53
N ILE A 157 -0.26 10.56 -5.96
CA ILE A 157 0.80 10.20 -6.91
C ILE A 157 2.04 9.72 -6.15
N PHE A 158 2.48 10.49 -5.16
CA PHE A 158 3.69 10.24 -4.37
C PHE A 158 3.43 9.41 -3.11
N ASN A 159 2.91 8.19 -3.29
CA ASN A 159 2.77 7.17 -2.24
C ASN A 159 3.09 5.77 -2.80
N GLU A 160 3.22 4.77 -1.92
CA GLU A 160 3.50 3.39 -2.33
C GLU A 160 2.38 2.84 -3.22
N GLY A 161 2.73 2.51 -4.47
CA GLY A 161 1.79 2.01 -5.48
C GLY A 161 0.89 3.07 -6.11
N SER A 162 1.08 4.35 -5.75
CA SER A 162 0.38 5.50 -6.34
C SER A 162 -1.15 5.35 -6.32
N PHE A 163 -1.84 6.11 -7.16
CA PHE A 163 -3.30 6.09 -7.25
C PHE A 163 -3.84 4.72 -7.70
N ILE A 164 -3.00 3.90 -8.36
CA ILE A 164 -3.34 2.58 -8.87
C ILE A 164 -3.64 1.62 -7.70
N PHE A 165 -2.82 1.63 -6.66
CA PHE A 165 -3.04 0.82 -5.45
C PHE A 165 -4.10 1.43 -4.54
N VAL A 166 -4.24 2.75 -4.50
CA VAL A 166 -5.37 3.38 -3.81
C VAL A 166 -6.69 2.96 -4.46
N PHE A 167 -6.76 2.91 -5.79
CA PHE A 167 -7.92 2.40 -6.51
C PHE A 167 -8.20 0.93 -6.17
N LEU A 168 -7.17 0.08 -6.06
CA LEU A 168 -7.33 -1.31 -5.61
C LEU A 168 -8.01 -1.41 -4.25
N GLY A 169 -7.54 -0.64 -3.27
CA GLY A 169 -8.11 -0.66 -1.93
C GLY A 169 -9.58 -0.21 -1.91
N VAL A 170 -9.92 0.80 -2.71
CA VAL A 170 -11.30 1.28 -2.88
C VAL A 170 -12.18 0.22 -3.56
N LEU A 171 -11.66 -0.43 -4.60
CA LEU A 171 -12.31 -1.52 -5.32
C LEU A 171 -12.58 -2.70 -4.38
N ILE A 172 -11.59 -3.12 -3.59
CA ILE A 172 -11.75 -4.17 -2.59
C ILE A 172 -12.80 -3.76 -1.57
N TYR A 173 -12.75 -2.52 -1.05
CA TYR A 173 -13.73 -2.05 -0.07
C TYR A 173 -15.15 -2.23 -0.58
N PHE A 174 -15.52 -1.70 -1.74
CA PHE A 174 -16.91 -1.75 -2.19
C PHE A 174 -17.40 -3.13 -2.64
N ASN A 175 -16.49 -4.07 -2.91
CA ASN A 175 -16.84 -5.43 -3.33
C ASN A 175 -16.66 -6.49 -2.23
N ARG A 176 -16.09 -6.15 -1.06
CA ARG A 176 -15.69 -7.10 0.00
C ARG A 176 -16.79 -8.03 0.52
N THR A 177 -18.06 -7.65 0.40
CA THR A 177 -19.21 -8.40 0.94
C THR A 177 -19.73 -9.48 -0.01
N ASP A 178 -19.67 -9.22 -1.32
CA ASP A 178 -20.17 -10.15 -2.34
C ASP A 178 -18.97 -10.86 -2.97
N LYS A 179 -18.83 -12.15 -2.69
CA LYS A 179 -17.71 -12.97 -3.17
C LYS A 179 -17.59 -12.96 -4.69
N LYS A 180 -18.70 -13.00 -5.43
CA LYS A 180 -18.68 -13.03 -6.90
C LYS A 180 -18.18 -11.69 -7.45
N ARG A 181 -18.67 -10.58 -6.91
CA ARG A 181 -18.21 -9.24 -7.30
C ARG A 181 -16.76 -9.01 -6.93
N LEU A 182 -16.31 -9.49 -5.76
CA LEU A 182 -14.92 -9.41 -5.35
C LEU A 182 -14.01 -10.19 -6.31
N ILE A 183 -14.36 -11.44 -6.65
CA ILE A 183 -13.61 -12.27 -7.60
C ILE A 183 -13.51 -11.55 -8.96
N LEU A 184 -14.63 -11.07 -9.48
CA LEU A 184 -14.67 -10.42 -10.79
C LEU A 184 -13.85 -9.13 -10.79
N ALA A 185 -14.12 -8.22 -9.85
CA ALA A 185 -13.47 -6.90 -9.83
C ALA A 185 -11.96 -7.02 -9.55
N TYR A 186 -11.56 -7.86 -8.58
CA TYR A 186 -10.15 -8.07 -8.25
C TYR A 186 -9.42 -8.86 -9.34
N GLY A 187 -10.07 -9.87 -9.91
CA GLY A 187 -9.54 -10.65 -11.03
C GLY A 187 -9.28 -9.78 -12.26
N LEU A 188 -10.25 -8.93 -12.64
CA LEU A 188 -10.09 -7.97 -13.74
C LEU A 188 -8.95 -6.98 -13.47
N TYR A 189 -8.80 -6.50 -12.23
CA TYR A 189 -7.69 -5.63 -11.86
C TYR A 189 -6.32 -6.33 -12.04
N CYS A 190 -6.20 -7.60 -11.62
CA CYS A 190 -4.97 -8.38 -11.82
C CYS A 190 -4.71 -8.68 -13.30
N LEU A 191 -5.76 -9.00 -14.06
CA LEU A 191 -5.67 -9.19 -15.51
C LEU A 191 -5.25 -7.91 -16.22
N GLY A 192 -5.66 -6.74 -15.73
CA GLY A 192 -5.21 -5.44 -16.26
C GLY A 192 -3.69 -5.27 -16.16
N PHE A 193 -3.08 -5.64 -15.03
CA PHE A 193 -1.62 -5.63 -14.88
C PHE A 193 -0.93 -6.63 -15.80
N LEU A 194 -1.48 -7.85 -15.90
CA LEU A 194 -0.96 -8.89 -16.79
C LEU A 194 -0.99 -8.41 -18.26
N ALA A 195 -2.12 -7.84 -18.69
CA ALA A 195 -2.32 -7.35 -20.05
C ALA A 195 -1.45 -6.13 -20.36
N LEU A 196 -1.28 -5.22 -19.40
CA LEU A 196 -0.39 -4.06 -19.54
C LEU A 196 1.05 -4.50 -19.75
N GLU A 197 1.55 -5.43 -18.93
CA GLU A 197 2.90 -5.97 -19.11
C GLU A 197 3.05 -6.68 -20.45
N TRP A 198 2.07 -7.51 -20.83
CA TRP A 198 2.08 -8.18 -22.12
C TRP A 198 2.09 -7.20 -23.30
N ALA A 199 1.36 -6.08 -23.20
CA ALA A 199 1.34 -5.06 -24.24
C ALA A 199 2.66 -4.29 -24.35
N MET A 200 3.36 -4.07 -23.23
CA MET A 200 4.63 -3.34 -23.21
C MET A 200 5.83 -4.24 -23.52
N ASN A 201 5.80 -5.50 -23.08
CA ASN A 201 6.86 -6.48 -23.24
C ASN A 201 6.26 -7.89 -23.43
N PRO A 202 5.90 -8.28 -24.68
CA PRO A 202 5.18 -9.52 -24.98
C PRO A 202 6.09 -10.76 -24.92
N GLN A 203 6.72 -10.99 -23.77
CA GLN A 203 7.56 -12.14 -23.51
C GLN A 203 7.10 -12.84 -22.22
N PRO A 204 6.93 -14.18 -22.22
CA PRO A 204 6.54 -14.91 -21.01
C PRO A 204 7.50 -14.72 -19.84
N THR A 205 8.80 -14.52 -20.12
CA THR A 205 9.81 -14.22 -19.11
C THR A 205 9.59 -12.85 -18.46
N ALA A 206 9.10 -11.84 -19.18
CA ALA A 206 8.84 -10.52 -18.62
C ALA A 206 7.76 -10.57 -17.51
N LEU A 207 6.76 -11.43 -17.67
CA LEU A 207 5.70 -11.67 -16.67
C LEU A 207 6.21 -12.28 -15.36
N LEU A 208 7.38 -12.91 -15.37
CA LEU A 208 7.97 -13.59 -14.22
C LEU A 208 9.16 -12.82 -13.63
N TYR A 209 9.96 -12.18 -14.48
CA TYR A 209 11.24 -11.58 -14.10
C TYR A 209 11.24 -10.06 -14.07
N THR A 210 10.38 -9.41 -14.86
CA THR A 210 10.33 -7.94 -14.97
C THR A 210 9.19 -7.36 -14.17
N ASN A 211 7.95 -7.78 -14.47
CA ASN A 211 6.75 -7.27 -13.83
C ASN A 211 5.79 -8.41 -13.50
N TYR A 212 5.97 -8.91 -12.29
CA TYR A 212 5.17 -9.97 -11.71
C TYR A 212 4.04 -9.43 -10.82
N GLN A 213 3.64 -8.16 -10.99
CA GLN A 213 2.62 -7.53 -10.13
C GLN A 213 1.26 -8.24 -10.22
N TRP A 214 0.94 -8.87 -11.34
CA TRP A 214 -0.28 -9.67 -11.53
C TRP A 214 -0.37 -10.86 -10.56
N MET A 215 0.75 -11.36 -10.03
CA MET A 215 0.80 -12.50 -9.10
C MET A 215 0.10 -12.22 -7.76
N MET A 216 -0.19 -10.95 -7.47
CA MET A 216 -1.06 -10.58 -6.35
C MET A 216 -2.42 -11.29 -6.38
N ILE A 217 -2.87 -11.81 -7.55
CA ILE A 217 -4.05 -12.67 -7.69
C ILE A 217 -4.08 -13.82 -6.68
N GLY A 218 -2.92 -14.31 -6.22
CA GLY A 218 -2.78 -15.31 -5.17
C GLY A 218 -3.36 -14.89 -3.80
N SER A 219 -3.69 -13.61 -3.60
CA SER A 219 -4.42 -13.13 -2.43
C SER A 219 -5.90 -13.50 -2.42
N LEU A 220 -6.48 -13.83 -3.58
CA LEU A 220 -7.91 -14.08 -3.71
C LEU A 220 -8.37 -15.29 -2.88
N PRO A 221 -7.72 -16.47 -2.91
CA PRO A 221 -8.05 -17.58 -2.01
C PRO A 221 -8.04 -17.18 -0.53
N LEU A 222 -7.05 -16.37 -0.10
CA LEU A 222 -6.95 -15.89 1.27
C LEU A 222 -8.14 -14.97 1.63
N MET A 223 -8.48 -14.00 0.77
CA MET A 223 -9.63 -13.13 0.97
C MET A 223 -10.95 -13.92 1.04
N LEU A 224 -11.13 -14.93 0.19
CA LEU A 224 -12.35 -15.75 0.14
C LEU A 224 -12.50 -16.70 1.33
N SER A 225 -11.39 -17.05 1.97
CA SER A 225 -11.36 -17.87 3.20
C SER A 225 -11.80 -17.10 4.45
N TYR A 226 -11.98 -15.78 4.37
CA TYR A 226 -12.36 -14.95 5.51
C TYR A 226 -13.73 -15.34 6.06
N ASN A 227 -13.83 -15.57 7.39
CA ASN A 227 -15.06 -16.01 8.06
C ASN A 227 -15.84 -14.87 8.74
N GLY A 228 -15.41 -13.61 8.61
CA GLY A 228 -16.08 -12.46 9.24
C GLY A 228 -15.61 -12.14 10.66
N GLU A 229 -14.80 -13.01 11.28
CA GLU A 229 -14.37 -12.83 12.66
C GLU A 229 -13.09 -11.99 12.76
N LYS A 230 -13.00 -11.16 13.80
CA LYS A 230 -11.82 -10.32 14.05
C LYS A 230 -10.59 -11.12 14.46
N GLY A 231 -10.76 -12.18 15.25
CA GLY A 231 -9.65 -12.90 15.90
C GLY A 231 -8.98 -12.10 17.03
N ARG A 232 -7.75 -12.47 17.41
CA ARG A 232 -6.97 -11.84 18.49
C ARG A 232 -6.53 -10.40 18.12
N GLY A 233 -6.66 -9.46 19.05
CA GLY A 233 -6.37 -8.03 18.83
C GLY A 233 -4.88 -7.65 18.83
N LEU A 234 -4.09 -8.15 17.87
CA LEU A 234 -2.64 -7.87 17.75
C LEU A 234 -2.32 -6.52 17.08
N LYS A 235 -3.01 -5.44 17.47
CA LYS A 235 -2.95 -4.16 16.76
C LYS A 235 -1.52 -3.61 16.68
N TYR A 236 -0.83 -3.49 17.81
CA TYR A 236 0.49 -2.86 17.87
C TYR A 236 1.58 -3.66 17.16
N LEU A 237 1.46 -5.00 17.12
CA LEU A 237 2.36 -5.86 16.37
C LEU A 237 2.46 -5.40 14.91
N PHE A 238 1.33 -5.24 14.22
CA PHE A 238 1.33 -4.86 12.80
C PHE A 238 1.85 -3.45 12.54
N TYR A 239 1.63 -2.52 13.49
CA TYR A 239 2.04 -1.13 13.33
C TYR A 239 3.53 -0.92 13.61
N VAL A 240 4.10 -1.63 14.58
CA VAL A 240 5.51 -1.49 14.97
C VAL A 240 6.41 -2.39 14.14
N PHE A 241 5.94 -3.60 13.81
CA PHE A 241 6.71 -4.53 13.01
C PHE A 241 7.06 -3.92 11.64
N TYR A 242 6.12 -3.25 10.97
CA TYR A 242 6.34 -2.72 9.63
C TYR A 242 7.54 -1.76 9.52
N PRO A 243 7.59 -0.64 10.28
CA PRO A 243 8.77 0.22 10.27
C PRO A 243 10.04 -0.49 10.74
N LEU A 244 9.94 -1.30 11.79
CA LEU A 244 11.10 -1.92 12.42
C LEU A 244 11.82 -2.88 11.46
N HIS A 245 11.10 -3.81 10.83
CA HIS A 245 11.76 -4.79 9.96
C HIS A 245 12.30 -4.16 8.67
N ILE A 246 11.69 -3.09 8.14
CA ILE A 246 12.25 -2.36 7.00
C ILE A 246 13.59 -1.74 7.38
N VAL A 247 13.66 -1.02 8.52
CA VAL A 247 14.91 -0.41 8.99
C VAL A 247 15.99 -1.45 9.26
N VAL A 248 15.62 -2.55 9.93
CA VAL A 248 16.55 -3.65 10.22
C VAL A 248 17.08 -4.28 8.94
N LEU A 249 16.21 -4.63 7.99
CA LEU A 249 16.64 -5.23 6.72
C LEU A 249 17.46 -4.27 5.87
N PHE A 250 17.09 -2.99 5.83
CA PHE A 250 17.87 -1.95 5.15
C PHE A 250 19.31 -1.90 5.68
N PHE A 251 19.50 -1.80 7.00
CA PHE A 251 20.85 -1.75 7.56
C PHE A 251 21.59 -3.08 7.42
N ILE A 252 20.91 -4.23 7.54
CA ILE A 252 21.55 -5.54 7.31
C ILE A 252 22.08 -5.61 5.87
N GLY A 253 21.23 -5.29 4.89
CA GLY A 253 21.56 -5.36 3.47
C GLY A 253 22.67 -4.41 3.04
N ASN A 254 22.78 -3.23 3.66
CA ASN A 254 23.74 -2.20 3.28
C ASN A 254 25.04 -2.19 4.10
N LEU A 255 25.08 -2.82 5.28
CA LEU A 255 26.26 -2.80 6.16
C LEU A 255 27.02 -4.14 6.19
N PHE A 256 26.35 -5.25 5.90
CA PHE A 256 26.94 -6.60 6.01
C PHE A 256 27.16 -7.28 4.66
N PHE A 257 26.69 -6.68 3.57
CA PHE A 257 26.87 -7.11 2.20
C PHE A 257 27.38 -5.94 1.36
#